data_AF-A0A1L7VLC4-F1
#
_entry.id   AF-A0A1L7VLC4-F1
#
_cell.length_a   1.000
_cell.length_b   1.000
_cell.length_c   1.000
_cell.angle_alpha   90.00
_cell.angle_beta   90.00
_cell.angle_gamma   90.00
#
_symmetry.space_group_name_H-M   'P 1'
#
loop_
_entity.id
_entity.type
_entity.pdbx_description
1 polymer ?
#
loop_
_entity_poly.entity_id
_entity_poly.type
_entity_poly.pdbx_seq_one_letter_code
_entity_poly.pdbx_strand_id
1 'polypeptide(L)'
;MALKPSHLALMALTFFSSAPLAVSQNTPNENLVLADCGIGLGVNGGSTSREVMYYNGDVWTGQGDNTYKPTMMINIPWSGHYPWTQQGGLGFTLPNGDEFAVLIDENVKDPNKSGLAHHSFEPKHDLTCYSYHRDRVFQLADGKWCSSAYVCNHQQGSAYKSPNDPKPDPPKPQPQEIEIHGSVNKDTVEIYNIPASKIMNTARKAFLKDSYMCDTTKQAINGKCTISWKCQGDPATEALEKMAQVFDELATNKDFSSEREVVTEVCRQPDTRPGHEGQCRLYEQKVDKYYKMPGSMDLTMRNKARPETGENSSVHGTLEYQIECETSAWDCFFCNSGGIILSAQWPWIGAPVLIKCLKC
;
A
#
# COMPACT_ATOMS: atom_id res chain seq x y z
N MET A 1 32.76 -82.76 -51.34
CA MET A 1 32.93 -81.54 -50.53
C MET A 1 33.29 -80.42 -51.50
N ALA A 2 32.34 -79.50 -51.64
CA ALA A 2 32.29 -78.34 -52.54
C ALA A 2 33.12 -77.17 -51.94
N LEU A 3 33.46 -76.02 -52.53
CA LEU A 3 33.51 -75.42 -53.87
C LEU A 3 34.33 -74.11 -53.68
N LYS A 4 35.34 -73.88 -54.53
CA LYS A 4 36.06 -72.64 -54.97
C LYS A 4 36.23 -71.35 -54.12
N PRO A 5 37.35 -70.60 -54.35
CA PRO A 5 37.64 -69.27 -53.78
C PRO A 5 37.24 -68.10 -54.71
N SER A 6 36.90 -66.93 -54.15
CA SER A 6 36.89 -65.65 -54.88
C SER A 6 36.68 -64.41 -53.98
N HIS A 7 37.67 -63.51 -54.02
CA HIS A 7 37.60 -62.05 -54.14
C HIS A 7 36.95 -61.12 -53.08
N LEU A 8 37.70 -60.03 -52.80
CA LEU A 8 37.28 -58.65 -52.44
C LEU A 8 36.70 -58.46 -51.03
N ALA A 9 37.40 -57.85 -50.08
CA ALA A 9 37.64 -56.40 -49.92
C ALA A 9 36.37 -55.57 -49.65
N LEU A 10 36.45 -54.74 -48.61
CA LEU A 10 35.55 -53.65 -48.18
C LEU A 10 34.20 -54.04 -47.54
N MET A 11 34.06 -53.73 -46.25
CA MET A 11 33.05 -52.79 -45.70
C MET A 11 33.18 -52.75 -44.16
N ALA A 12 34.18 -52.02 -43.67
CA ALA A 12 34.13 -51.41 -42.36
C ALA A 12 33.95 -49.91 -42.60
N LEU A 13 32.70 -49.46 -42.72
CA LEU A 13 32.38 -48.03 -42.80
C LEU A 13 31.22 -47.71 -41.84
N THR A 14 31.61 -46.94 -40.82
CA THR A 14 30.89 -45.76 -40.31
C THR A 14 29.50 -45.97 -39.73
N PHE A 15 29.44 -46.38 -38.45
CA PHE A 15 28.52 -45.74 -37.51
C PHE A 15 29.19 -44.46 -36.99
N PHE A 16 29.23 -43.42 -37.81
CA PHE A 16 29.26 -42.07 -37.25
C PHE A 16 27.83 -41.80 -36.81
N SER A 17 27.54 -42.04 -35.53
CA SER A 17 26.41 -41.40 -34.87
C SER A 17 26.61 -39.90 -35.01
N SER A 18 25.98 -39.30 -36.01
CA SER A 18 25.72 -37.88 -36.05
C SER A 18 24.68 -37.59 -34.97
N ALA A 19 25.11 -37.62 -33.70
CA ALA A 19 24.40 -36.87 -32.68
C ALA A 19 24.45 -35.41 -33.15
N PRO A 20 23.30 -34.75 -33.37
CA PRO A 20 23.32 -33.32 -33.64
C PRO A 20 24.03 -32.68 -32.45
N LEU A 21 25.17 -32.03 -32.71
CA LEU A 21 25.73 -31.08 -31.77
C LEU A 21 24.66 -29.99 -31.67
N ALA A 22 23.82 -30.07 -30.63
CA ALA A 22 22.93 -28.97 -30.28
C ALA A 22 23.85 -27.79 -29.96
N VAL A 23 24.02 -26.90 -30.95
CA VAL A 23 24.69 -25.64 -30.74
C VAL A 23 23.74 -24.87 -29.84
N SER A 24 24.12 -24.68 -28.58
CA SER A 24 23.35 -23.85 -27.67
C SER A 24 23.19 -22.47 -28.32
N GLN A 25 21.95 -22.09 -28.61
CA GLN A 25 21.63 -20.79 -29.16
C GLN A 25 21.16 -19.91 -28.01
N ASN A 26 21.60 -18.66 -27.94
CA ASN A 26 21.11 -17.69 -26.96
C ASN A 26 19.94 -16.91 -27.60
N THR A 27 18.74 -17.12 -27.09
CA THR A 27 17.45 -16.65 -27.60
C THR A 27 16.64 -15.95 -26.49
N PRO A 28 17.18 -14.85 -25.93
CA PRO A 28 16.61 -14.21 -24.73
C PRO A 28 15.22 -13.58 -24.96
N ASN A 29 14.82 -13.43 -26.22
CA ASN A 29 13.54 -12.83 -26.63
C ASN A 29 12.58 -13.87 -27.24
N GLU A 30 12.83 -15.16 -27.02
CA GLU A 30 11.95 -16.18 -27.59
C GLU A 30 10.59 -16.22 -26.91
N ASN A 31 9.58 -16.51 -27.73
CA ASN A 31 8.23 -16.75 -27.27
C ASN A 31 7.65 -17.96 -28.01
N LEU A 32 7.01 -18.83 -27.26
CA LEU A 32 6.29 -19.99 -27.77
C LEU A 32 4.80 -19.82 -27.45
N VAL A 33 3.95 -19.91 -28.46
CA VAL A 33 2.50 -19.80 -28.31
C VAL A 33 1.84 -21.11 -28.71
N LEU A 34 1.09 -21.70 -27.78
CA LEU A 34 0.11 -22.73 -28.08
C LEU A 34 -1.19 -22.03 -28.47
N ALA A 35 -1.67 -22.26 -29.68
CA ALA A 35 -2.71 -21.44 -30.28
C ALA A 35 -4.01 -22.22 -30.57
N ASP A 36 -5.12 -21.53 -30.28
CA ASP A 36 -6.48 -21.97 -30.56
C ASP A 36 -6.92 -21.54 -31.95
N CYS A 37 -6.68 -22.39 -32.94
CA CYS A 37 -7.09 -22.14 -34.32
C CYS A 37 -8.34 -22.93 -34.75
N GLY A 38 -8.88 -23.79 -33.88
CA GLY A 38 -9.92 -24.75 -34.26
C GLY A 38 -10.94 -25.10 -33.16
N ILE A 39 -11.14 -24.20 -32.20
CA ILE A 39 -12.17 -24.36 -31.15
C ILE A 39 -13.56 -24.42 -31.79
N GLY A 40 -14.38 -25.41 -31.40
CA GLY A 40 -15.73 -25.61 -31.94
C GLY A 40 -15.80 -26.38 -33.25
N LEU A 41 -14.66 -26.73 -33.87
CA LEU A 41 -14.60 -27.43 -35.16
C LEU A 41 -14.45 -28.95 -35.03
N GLY A 42 -14.28 -29.47 -33.81
CA GLY A 42 -14.16 -30.89 -33.52
C GLY A 42 -15.51 -31.60 -33.32
N VAL A 43 -15.45 -32.92 -33.11
CA VAL A 43 -16.64 -33.74 -32.81
C VAL A 43 -17.37 -33.15 -31.60
N ASN A 44 -18.70 -32.99 -31.71
CA ASN A 44 -19.56 -32.39 -30.67
C ASN A 44 -19.16 -30.96 -30.26
N GLY A 45 -18.55 -30.17 -31.14
CA GLY A 45 -18.09 -28.81 -30.82
C GLY A 45 -16.77 -28.79 -30.05
N GLY A 46 -16.02 -29.89 -30.05
CA GLY A 46 -14.66 -29.97 -29.50
C GLY A 46 -13.64 -29.12 -30.27
N SER A 47 -12.38 -29.23 -29.88
CA SER A 47 -11.27 -28.50 -30.51
C SER A 47 -10.56 -29.33 -31.58
N THR A 48 -10.07 -28.68 -32.64
CA THR A 48 -9.09 -29.23 -33.60
C THR A 48 -7.76 -28.47 -33.56
N SER A 49 -7.62 -27.55 -32.62
CA SER A 49 -6.42 -26.72 -32.44
C SER A 49 -5.20 -27.61 -32.24
N ARG A 50 -4.12 -27.31 -32.95
CA ARG A 50 -2.85 -28.05 -32.90
C ARG A 50 -1.65 -27.17 -33.25
N GLU A 51 -1.84 -25.87 -33.37
CA GLU A 51 -0.85 -24.97 -33.89
C GLU A 51 0.07 -24.50 -32.75
N VAL A 52 1.37 -24.66 -32.98
CA VAL A 52 2.41 -24.08 -32.13
C VAL A 52 3.16 -23.05 -32.95
N MET A 53 3.25 -21.84 -32.42
CA MET A 53 3.86 -20.69 -33.07
C MET A 53 5.07 -20.23 -32.26
N TYR A 54 6.24 -20.24 -32.89
CA TYR A 54 7.49 -19.78 -32.31
C TYR A 54 7.85 -18.40 -32.87
N TYR A 55 8.26 -17.50 -31.99
CA TYR A 55 8.70 -16.15 -32.30
C TYR A 55 10.09 -15.92 -31.70
N ASN A 56 11.02 -15.45 -32.52
CA ASN A 56 12.27 -14.87 -32.04
C ASN A 56 12.10 -13.35 -31.93
N GLY A 57 11.45 -12.91 -30.84
CA GLY A 57 10.98 -11.54 -30.65
C GLY A 57 9.51 -11.48 -30.29
N ASP A 58 8.89 -10.34 -30.53
CA ASP A 58 7.52 -10.08 -30.10
C ASP A 58 6.45 -10.94 -30.79
N VAL A 59 5.40 -11.25 -30.04
CA VAL A 59 4.31 -12.12 -30.50
C VAL A 59 3.24 -11.33 -31.27
N TRP A 60 2.88 -10.14 -30.77
CA TRP A 60 1.88 -9.27 -31.41
C TRP A 60 2.13 -7.79 -31.13
N THR A 61 1.61 -6.92 -32.00
CA THR A 61 1.87 -5.47 -31.99
C THR A 61 1.05 -4.69 -30.95
N GLY A 62 0.08 -5.32 -30.28
CA GLY A 62 -0.84 -4.60 -29.40
C GLY A 62 -2.03 -3.93 -30.12
N GLN A 63 -2.00 -3.78 -31.46
CA GLN A 63 -3.00 -3.04 -32.25
C GLN A 63 -3.98 -3.96 -33.01
N GLY A 64 -4.83 -4.69 -32.30
CA GLY A 64 -5.89 -5.50 -32.93
C GLY A 64 -5.35 -6.48 -33.99
N ASP A 65 -5.88 -6.39 -35.22
CA ASP A 65 -5.61 -7.31 -36.35
C ASP A 65 -4.17 -7.26 -36.90
N ASN A 66 -3.30 -6.37 -36.40
CA ASN A 66 -1.89 -6.32 -36.78
C ASN A 66 -1.06 -7.28 -35.91
N THR A 67 -0.84 -8.51 -36.36
CA THR A 67 -0.04 -9.49 -35.63
C THR A 67 1.31 -9.73 -36.30
N TYR A 68 2.32 -10.11 -35.51
CA TYR A 68 3.59 -10.51 -36.09
C TYR A 68 3.44 -11.90 -36.69
N LYS A 69 4.19 -12.16 -37.77
CA LYS A 69 4.26 -13.49 -38.35
C LYS A 69 5.20 -14.35 -37.49
N PRO A 70 4.81 -15.57 -37.09
CA PRO A 70 5.70 -16.46 -36.37
C PRO A 70 6.92 -16.81 -37.22
N THR A 71 8.08 -16.88 -36.58
CA THR A 71 9.33 -17.32 -37.21
C THR A 71 9.21 -18.76 -37.69
N MET A 72 8.58 -19.61 -36.87
CA MET A 72 8.28 -21.00 -37.21
C MET A 72 6.89 -21.35 -36.68
N MET A 73 6.17 -22.18 -37.43
CA MET A 73 4.88 -22.70 -37.01
C MET A 73 4.80 -24.17 -37.38
N ILE A 74 4.33 -24.98 -36.45
CA ILE A 74 4.13 -26.42 -36.66
C ILE A 74 2.76 -26.83 -36.15
N ASN A 75 2.35 -28.03 -36.54
CA ASN A 75 1.22 -28.71 -35.94
C ASN A 75 1.74 -29.81 -35.03
N ILE A 76 1.31 -29.79 -33.77
CA ILE A 76 1.57 -30.89 -32.86
C ILE A 76 0.72 -32.11 -33.21
N PRO A 77 1.24 -33.33 -32.97
CA PRO A 77 0.46 -34.55 -33.13
C PRO A 77 -0.82 -34.52 -32.28
N TRP A 78 -1.97 -34.80 -32.89
CA TRP A 78 -3.25 -34.78 -32.20
C TRP A 78 -3.43 -36.01 -31.31
N SER A 79 -3.51 -35.81 -29.99
CA SER A 79 -3.71 -36.88 -29.00
C SER A 79 -5.19 -37.18 -28.70
N GLY A 80 -6.13 -36.47 -29.33
CA GLY A 80 -7.56 -36.64 -29.08
C GLY A 80 -8.12 -35.81 -27.93
N HIS A 81 -7.28 -35.05 -27.23
CA HIS A 81 -7.66 -34.28 -26.04
C HIS A 81 -7.22 -32.81 -26.15
N TYR A 82 -8.07 -31.93 -25.63
CA TYR A 82 -7.81 -30.48 -25.54
C TYR A 82 -8.24 -30.00 -24.14
N PRO A 83 -7.45 -29.14 -23.46
CA PRO A 83 -6.13 -28.64 -23.88
C PRO A 83 -5.10 -29.77 -23.98
N TRP A 84 -3.93 -29.52 -24.60
CA TRP A 84 -2.95 -30.56 -24.96
C TRP A 84 -2.19 -31.17 -23.76
N THR A 85 -2.91 -31.67 -22.77
CA THR A 85 -2.41 -32.19 -21.48
C THR A 85 -2.13 -33.69 -21.52
N GLN A 86 -1.47 -34.15 -22.60
CA GLN A 86 -1.09 -35.55 -22.72
C GLN A 86 -0.08 -35.97 -21.63
N GLN A 87 -0.14 -37.24 -21.20
CA GLN A 87 0.71 -37.77 -20.15
C GLN A 87 2.21 -37.64 -20.53
N GLY A 88 2.97 -36.92 -19.71
CA GLY A 88 4.40 -36.61 -19.96
C GLY A 88 4.67 -35.27 -20.62
N GLY A 89 3.63 -34.49 -20.93
CA GLY A 89 3.75 -33.18 -21.57
C GLY A 89 3.70 -33.24 -23.09
N LEU A 90 3.64 -32.06 -23.69
CA LEU A 90 3.58 -31.87 -25.12
C LEU A 90 4.99 -31.78 -25.71
N GLY A 91 5.44 -32.87 -26.34
CA GLY A 91 6.73 -32.94 -27.01
C GLY A 91 6.62 -32.71 -28.53
N PHE A 92 7.49 -31.87 -29.10
CA PHE A 92 7.56 -31.64 -30.54
C PHE A 92 8.93 -31.10 -30.99
N THR A 93 9.21 -31.20 -32.28
CA THR A 93 10.45 -30.69 -32.88
C THR A 93 10.12 -29.57 -33.87
N LEU A 94 10.76 -28.42 -33.71
CA LEU A 94 10.64 -27.29 -34.63
C LEU A 94 11.44 -27.55 -35.93
N PRO A 95 11.15 -26.84 -37.03
CA PRO A 95 11.83 -27.05 -38.32
C PRO A 95 13.35 -26.84 -38.28
N ASN A 96 13.86 -26.07 -37.31
CA ASN A 96 15.29 -25.86 -37.08
C ASN A 96 15.97 -27.02 -36.32
N GLY A 97 15.23 -28.05 -35.91
CA GLY A 97 15.73 -29.19 -35.14
C GLY A 97 15.71 -29.01 -33.63
N ASP A 98 15.16 -27.90 -33.13
CA ASP A 98 14.99 -27.66 -31.70
C ASP A 98 13.84 -28.51 -31.14
N GLU A 99 14.12 -29.24 -30.06
CA GLU A 99 13.17 -30.17 -29.46
C GLU A 99 12.56 -29.52 -28.22
N PHE A 100 11.25 -29.34 -28.21
CA PHE A 100 10.50 -28.74 -27.11
C PHE A 100 9.71 -29.79 -26.34
N ALA A 101 9.60 -29.59 -25.03
CA ALA A 101 8.69 -30.28 -24.13
C ALA A 101 7.93 -29.25 -23.28
N VAL A 102 6.61 -29.24 -23.35
CA VAL A 102 5.76 -28.27 -22.67
C VAL A 102 4.85 -28.97 -21.65
N LEU A 103 4.84 -28.46 -20.42
CA LEU A 103 4.00 -28.94 -19.33
C LEU A 103 3.04 -27.83 -18.91
N ILE A 104 1.74 -28.09 -18.98
CA ILE A 104 0.68 -27.12 -18.69
C ILE A 104 -0.32 -27.71 -17.67
N ASP A 105 -0.72 -26.89 -16.72
CA ASP A 105 -1.89 -27.11 -15.86
C ASP A 105 -3.12 -26.41 -16.47
N GLU A 106 -4.07 -27.22 -16.91
CA GLU A 106 -5.32 -26.77 -17.54
C GLU A 106 -6.30 -26.09 -16.58
N ASN A 107 -6.12 -26.25 -15.27
CA ASN A 107 -7.03 -25.68 -14.27
C ASN A 107 -6.72 -24.21 -13.94
N VAL A 108 -5.64 -23.67 -14.50
CA VAL A 108 -5.19 -22.31 -14.26
C VAL A 108 -5.97 -21.34 -15.15
N LYS A 109 -6.64 -20.37 -14.52
CA LYS A 109 -7.39 -19.32 -15.22
C LYS A 109 -6.47 -18.19 -15.71
N ASP A 110 -6.90 -17.50 -16.75
CA ASP A 110 -6.18 -16.35 -17.28
C ASP A 110 -6.16 -15.12 -16.33
N PRO A 111 -5.14 -14.25 -16.43
CA PRO A 111 -3.79 -14.50 -16.95
C PRO A 111 -2.87 -14.95 -15.80
N ASN A 112 -2.55 -16.24 -15.71
CA ASN A 112 -1.72 -16.77 -14.62
C ASN A 112 -0.71 -17.81 -15.09
N LYS A 113 0.37 -17.99 -14.32
CA LYS A 113 1.40 -18.99 -14.57
C LYS A 113 0.77 -20.38 -14.58
N SER A 114 0.81 -21.05 -15.72
CA SER A 114 0.18 -22.35 -15.95
C SER A 114 1.18 -23.46 -16.21
N GLY A 115 2.47 -23.17 -16.38
CA GLY A 115 3.41 -24.24 -16.73
C GLY A 115 4.84 -23.82 -17.04
N LEU A 116 5.55 -24.73 -17.69
CA LEU A 116 6.93 -24.56 -18.16
C LEU A 116 7.10 -25.19 -19.55
N ALA A 117 7.96 -24.60 -20.38
CA ALA A 117 8.44 -25.21 -21.60
C ALA A 117 9.97 -25.32 -21.55
N HIS A 118 10.48 -26.48 -21.91
CA HIS A 118 11.90 -26.80 -21.97
C HIS A 118 12.28 -27.10 -23.41
N HIS A 119 13.49 -26.73 -23.84
CA HIS A 119 13.96 -27.08 -25.18
C HIS A 119 15.46 -27.38 -25.27
N SER A 120 15.85 -28.09 -26.33
CA SER A 120 17.18 -28.68 -26.46
C SER A 120 18.28 -27.66 -26.80
N PHE A 121 17.92 -26.50 -27.33
CA PHE A 121 18.91 -25.44 -27.65
C PHE A 121 19.29 -24.59 -26.42
N GLU A 122 18.44 -24.48 -25.41
CA GLU A 122 18.77 -23.88 -24.10
C GLU A 122 18.38 -24.76 -22.92
N PRO A 123 19.09 -25.89 -22.68
CA PRO A 123 18.72 -26.87 -21.67
C PRO A 123 18.86 -26.40 -20.21
N LYS A 124 19.28 -25.14 -19.99
CA LYS A 124 19.43 -24.52 -18.67
C LYS A 124 18.39 -23.43 -18.40
N HIS A 125 17.59 -23.06 -19.40
CA HIS A 125 16.68 -21.92 -19.33
C HIS A 125 15.29 -22.34 -19.79
N ASP A 126 14.45 -22.72 -18.82
CA ASP A 126 13.05 -23.02 -19.08
C ASP A 126 12.26 -21.74 -19.33
N LEU A 127 11.34 -21.79 -20.28
CA LEU A 127 10.32 -20.77 -20.49
C LEU A 127 9.21 -20.94 -19.47
N THR A 128 8.76 -19.85 -18.86
CA THR A 128 7.55 -19.88 -18.04
C THR A 128 6.32 -19.74 -18.91
N CYS A 129 5.40 -20.69 -18.81
CA CYS A 129 4.12 -20.66 -19.53
C CYS A 129 3.02 -20.02 -18.70
N TYR A 130 2.22 -19.20 -19.37
CA TYR A 130 1.05 -18.52 -18.80
C TYR A 130 -0.19 -18.89 -19.59
N SER A 131 -1.30 -19.16 -18.89
CA SER A 131 -2.62 -19.21 -19.50
C SER A 131 -2.99 -17.80 -19.91
N TYR A 132 -3.19 -17.56 -21.20
CA TYR A 132 -3.47 -16.23 -21.71
C TYR A 132 -4.20 -16.29 -23.05
N HIS A 133 -5.52 -16.09 -23.01
CA HIS A 133 -6.37 -16.07 -24.19
C HIS A 133 -6.49 -14.67 -24.76
N ARG A 134 -5.75 -14.44 -25.83
CA ARG A 134 -5.83 -13.23 -26.65
C ARG A 134 -6.39 -13.61 -28.01
N ASP A 135 -7.42 -12.91 -28.44
CA ASP A 135 -8.06 -13.18 -29.73
C ASP A 135 -7.24 -12.65 -30.91
N ARG A 136 -7.39 -13.33 -32.05
CA ARG A 136 -6.84 -12.93 -33.36
C ARG A 136 -5.33 -12.69 -33.32
N VAL A 137 -4.56 -13.66 -32.81
CA VAL A 137 -3.09 -13.58 -32.72
C VAL A 137 -2.38 -13.95 -34.01
N PHE A 138 -3.02 -14.73 -34.89
CA PHE A 138 -2.47 -15.05 -36.20
C PHE A 138 -3.58 -15.56 -37.13
N GLN A 139 -3.49 -15.27 -38.43
CA GLN A 139 -4.39 -15.83 -39.43
C GLN A 139 -3.65 -16.91 -40.24
N LEU A 140 -4.21 -18.11 -40.26
CA LEU A 140 -3.72 -19.21 -41.07
C LEU A 140 -3.93 -18.94 -42.56
N ALA A 141 -3.19 -19.66 -43.41
CA ALA A 141 -3.28 -19.53 -44.86
C ALA A 141 -4.67 -19.88 -45.43
N ASP A 142 -5.47 -20.67 -44.69
CA ASP A 142 -6.86 -21.00 -45.04
C ASP A 142 -7.87 -19.92 -44.58
N GLY A 143 -7.38 -18.80 -44.03
CA GLY A 143 -8.19 -17.66 -43.58
C GLY A 143 -8.72 -17.76 -42.16
N LYS A 144 -8.46 -18.86 -41.43
CA LYS A 144 -8.89 -18.99 -40.03
C LYS A 144 -8.05 -18.14 -39.10
N TRP A 145 -8.71 -17.47 -38.16
CA TRP A 145 -8.04 -16.76 -37.07
C TRP A 145 -7.78 -17.68 -35.90
N CYS A 146 -6.59 -17.56 -35.34
CA CYS A 146 -6.18 -18.21 -34.11
C CYS A 146 -6.27 -17.24 -32.93
N SER A 147 -6.58 -17.74 -31.75
CA SER A 147 -6.37 -17.07 -30.46
C SER A 147 -5.16 -17.71 -29.75
N SER A 148 -4.48 -17.01 -28.85
CA SER A 148 -3.53 -17.69 -27.96
C SER A 148 -4.29 -18.51 -26.92
N ALA A 149 -3.74 -19.64 -26.49
CA ALA A 149 -4.22 -20.38 -25.32
C ALA A 149 -3.18 -20.29 -24.20
N TYR A 150 -1.92 -20.57 -24.54
CA TYR A 150 -0.79 -20.46 -23.63
C TYR A 150 0.37 -19.74 -24.31
N VAL A 151 1.06 -18.90 -23.52
CA VAL A 151 2.24 -18.17 -23.97
C VAL A 151 3.39 -18.49 -23.03
N CYS A 152 4.46 -19.07 -23.55
CA CYS A 152 5.68 -19.39 -22.82
C CYS A 152 6.80 -18.43 -23.23
N ASN A 153 7.46 -17.82 -22.25
CA ASN A 153 8.53 -16.85 -22.46
C ASN A 153 9.47 -16.76 -21.25
N HIS A 154 10.53 -15.96 -21.38
CA HIS A 154 11.49 -15.67 -20.30
C HIS A 154 11.03 -14.56 -19.33
N GLN A 155 9.84 -13.95 -19.53
CA GLN A 155 9.35 -12.87 -18.67
C GLN A 155 8.95 -13.40 -17.29
N GLN A 156 9.48 -12.79 -16.23
CA GLN A 156 9.17 -13.19 -14.87
C GLN A 156 7.97 -12.43 -14.31
N GLY A 157 7.06 -13.15 -13.67
CA GLY A 157 6.03 -12.57 -12.80
C GLY A 157 4.76 -12.06 -13.50
N SER A 158 4.63 -12.16 -14.82
CA SER A 158 3.39 -11.85 -15.54
C SER A 158 3.30 -12.56 -16.89
N ALA A 159 2.08 -12.73 -17.41
CA ALA A 159 1.88 -13.13 -18.81
C ALA A 159 2.59 -12.15 -19.78
N TYR A 160 2.80 -12.59 -21.03
CA TYR A 160 3.49 -11.80 -22.06
C TYR A 160 2.91 -10.39 -22.17
N LYS A 161 3.76 -9.38 -22.01
CA LYS A 161 3.46 -7.97 -22.28
C LYS A 161 4.06 -7.57 -23.63
N SER A 162 3.21 -7.08 -24.53
CA SER A 162 3.68 -6.45 -25.77
C SER A 162 4.46 -5.18 -25.43
N PRO A 163 5.52 -4.81 -26.18
CA PRO A 163 6.23 -3.54 -25.99
C PRO A 163 5.32 -2.32 -26.15
N ASN A 164 4.19 -2.48 -26.83
CA ASN A 164 3.17 -1.46 -27.05
C ASN A 164 2.02 -1.52 -26.03
N ASP A 165 2.02 -2.49 -25.10
CA ASP A 165 1.06 -2.47 -24.00
C ASP A 165 1.32 -1.20 -23.17
N PRO A 166 0.26 -0.49 -22.73
CA PRO A 166 0.43 0.64 -21.86
C PRO A 166 1.24 0.20 -20.65
N LYS A 167 2.41 0.82 -20.46
CA LYS A 167 3.24 0.57 -19.28
C LYS A 167 2.32 0.72 -18.06
N PRO A 168 2.39 -0.20 -17.08
CA PRO A 168 1.70 0.02 -15.82
C PRO A 168 2.07 1.42 -15.35
N ASP A 169 1.06 2.23 -15.00
CA ASP A 169 1.33 3.49 -14.33
C ASP A 169 2.33 3.19 -13.20
N PRO A 170 3.36 4.03 -13.00
CA PRO A 170 4.25 3.87 -11.87
C PRO A 170 3.39 3.62 -10.62
N PRO A 171 3.76 2.67 -9.74
CA PRO A 171 2.98 2.41 -8.53
C PRO A 171 2.65 3.76 -7.91
N LYS A 172 1.35 4.07 -7.77
CA LYS A 172 0.94 5.33 -7.13
C LYS A 172 1.73 5.40 -5.82
N PRO A 173 2.50 6.48 -5.57
CA PRO A 173 3.24 6.60 -4.32
C PRO A 173 2.27 6.30 -3.18
N GLN A 174 2.59 5.31 -2.36
CA GLN A 174 1.77 5.06 -1.18
C GLN A 174 1.74 6.36 -0.39
N PRO A 175 0.55 6.91 -0.07
CA PRO A 175 0.46 8.13 0.72
C PRO A 175 1.37 8.00 1.93
N GLN A 176 2.18 9.02 2.19
CA GLN A 176 3.06 8.99 3.35
C GLN A 176 2.19 8.95 4.61
N GLU A 177 2.52 8.03 5.53
CA GLU A 177 1.84 7.98 6.82
C GLU A 177 2.16 9.25 7.59
N ILE A 178 1.13 9.92 8.10
CA ILE A 178 1.27 11.09 8.98
C ILE A 178 1.20 10.67 10.44
N GLU A 179 1.87 11.41 11.31
CA GLU A 179 1.83 11.25 12.76
C GLU A 179 1.80 12.63 13.44
N ILE A 180 1.18 12.71 14.61
CA ILE A 180 1.10 13.92 15.43
C ILE A 180 1.86 13.68 16.73
N HIS A 181 2.87 14.49 16.96
CA HIS A 181 3.62 14.51 18.21
C HIS A 181 3.24 15.75 19.00
N GLY A 182 3.08 15.61 20.31
CA GLY A 182 2.93 16.76 21.17
C GLY A 182 3.81 16.72 22.39
N SER A 183 4.05 17.89 22.96
CA SER A 183 4.75 18.02 24.21
C SER A 183 4.04 19.01 25.13
N VAL A 184 3.93 18.65 26.40
CA VAL A 184 3.37 19.51 27.44
C VAL A 184 4.49 20.00 28.34
N ASN A 185 4.35 21.24 28.81
CA ASN A 185 5.24 21.77 29.84
C ASN A 185 4.85 21.26 31.23
N LYS A 186 5.74 21.52 32.19
CA LYS A 186 5.59 21.17 33.60
C LYS A 186 4.70 22.12 34.40
N ASP A 187 4.35 23.27 33.82
CA ASP A 187 3.56 24.29 34.50
C ASP A 187 2.08 23.95 34.37
N THR A 188 1.33 24.11 35.45
CA THR A 188 -0.12 23.93 35.42
C THR A 188 -0.85 25.21 35.76
N VAL A 189 -2.01 25.36 35.14
CA VAL A 189 -2.94 26.44 35.39
C VAL A 189 -4.21 25.87 35.99
N GLU A 190 -4.81 26.62 36.90
CA GLU A 190 -6.09 26.27 37.49
C GLU A 190 -7.09 27.39 37.20
N ILE A 191 -8.19 27.03 36.56
CA ILE A 191 -9.14 27.98 35.99
C ILE A 191 -10.50 27.78 36.65
N TYR A 192 -11.02 28.88 37.19
CA TYR A 192 -12.31 28.90 37.87
C TYR A 192 -13.47 28.78 36.87
N ASN A 193 -14.31 27.76 37.06
CA ASN A 193 -15.60 27.55 36.42
C ASN A 193 -15.61 27.59 34.87
N ILE A 194 -14.48 27.26 34.24
CA ILE A 194 -14.35 27.15 32.79
C ILE A 194 -13.63 25.83 32.48
N PRO A 195 -14.32 24.83 31.89
CA PRO A 195 -13.72 23.54 31.60
C PRO A 195 -12.68 23.63 30.48
N ALA A 196 -11.70 22.73 30.49
CA ALA A 196 -10.66 22.65 29.46
C ALA A 196 -11.25 22.56 28.05
N SER A 197 -12.35 21.85 27.85
CA SER A 197 -13.03 21.72 26.55
C SER A 197 -13.47 23.06 25.99
N LYS A 198 -13.94 23.98 26.84
CA LYS A 198 -14.34 25.33 26.40
C LYS A 198 -13.13 26.18 26.01
N ILE A 199 -12.00 25.98 26.67
CA ILE A 199 -10.74 26.69 26.38
C ILE A 199 -10.11 26.16 25.09
N MET A 200 -10.00 24.84 24.95
CA MET A 200 -9.41 24.19 23.76
C MET A 200 -10.23 24.46 22.49
N ASN A 201 -11.55 24.61 22.60
CA ASN A 201 -12.41 25.07 21.49
C ASN A 201 -12.06 26.47 20.96
N THR A 202 -11.24 27.26 21.66
CA THR A 202 -10.73 28.54 21.11
C THR A 202 -9.67 28.35 20.02
N ALA A 203 -9.04 27.17 19.92
CA ALA A 203 -8.04 26.85 18.90
C ALA A 203 -8.56 27.14 17.49
N ARG A 204 -9.71 26.55 17.13
CA ARG A 204 -10.33 26.75 15.81
C ARG A 204 -10.72 28.20 15.54
N LYS A 205 -11.10 28.95 16.58
CA LYS A 205 -11.45 30.37 16.48
C LYS A 205 -10.23 31.25 16.23
N ALA A 206 -9.05 30.79 16.64
CA ALA A 206 -7.80 31.49 16.37
C ALA A 206 -7.36 31.34 14.91
N PHE A 207 -7.88 30.37 14.15
CA PHE A 207 -7.46 30.20 12.75
C PHE A 207 -7.90 31.39 11.89
N LEU A 208 -6.93 31.97 11.19
CA LEU A 208 -7.20 33.05 10.24
C LEU A 208 -7.85 32.44 9.00
N LYS A 209 -8.97 33.02 8.57
CA LYS A 209 -9.71 32.54 7.39
C LYS A 209 -8.80 32.62 6.14
N ASP A 210 -8.84 31.56 5.32
CA ASP A 210 -8.05 31.44 4.08
C ASP A 210 -6.52 31.59 4.29
N SER A 211 -6.07 31.34 5.52
CA SER A 211 -4.67 31.39 5.94
C SER A 211 -4.28 30.06 6.57
N TYR A 212 -2.98 29.83 6.60
CA TYR A 212 -2.39 28.64 7.22
C TYR A 212 -1.74 28.98 8.56
N MET A 213 -2.20 30.04 9.20
CA MET A 213 -1.73 30.58 10.47
C MET A 213 -2.91 30.95 11.36
N CYS A 214 -2.65 31.18 12.64
CA CYS A 214 -3.63 31.69 13.59
C CYS A 214 -3.32 33.13 14.01
N ASP A 215 -4.37 33.78 14.50
CA ASP A 215 -4.30 34.99 15.29
C ASP A 215 -3.53 34.70 16.59
N THR A 216 -2.39 35.37 16.73
CA THR A 216 -1.50 35.25 17.89
C THR A 216 -1.89 36.20 19.02
N THR A 217 -2.96 36.99 18.85
CA THR A 217 -3.45 37.92 19.86
C THR A 217 -3.91 37.16 21.11
N LYS A 218 -3.49 37.65 22.28
CA LYS A 218 -3.92 37.10 23.57
C LYS A 218 -5.43 37.27 23.74
N GLN A 219 -6.13 36.16 23.96
CA GLN A 219 -7.56 36.11 24.23
C GLN A 219 -7.79 35.94 25.73
N ALA A 220 -8.73 36.69 26.30
CA ALA A 220 -9.09 36.54 27.70
C ALA A 220 -9.89 35.23 27.92
N ILE A 221 -9.45 34.40 28.86
CA ILE A 221 -10.23 33.24 29.34
C ILE A 221 -11.22 33.71 30.41
N ASN A 222 -10.71 34.47 31.38
CA ASN A 222 -11.47 35.13 32.44
C ASN A 222 -10.72 36.41 32.87
N GLY A 223 -11.13 37.05 33.97
CA GLY A 223 -10.49 38.28 34.45
C GLY A 223 -9.04 38.13 34.93
N LYS A 224 -8.48 36.92 34.98
CA LYS A 224 -7.16 36.61 35.56
C LYS A 224 -6.24 35.79 34.65
N CYS A 225 -6.78 35.23 33.56
CA CYS A 225 -6.07 34.32 32.68
C CYS A 225 -6.28 34.70 31.21
N THR A 226 -5.22 34.59 30.42
CA THR A 226 -5.25 34.76 28.96
C THR A 226 -4.65 33.55 28.26
N ILE A 227 -5.09 33.29 27.03
CA ILE A 227 -4.54 32.27 26.15
C ILE A 227 -4.01 32.92 24.88
N SER A 228 -2.87 32.43 24.39
CA SER A 228 -2.35 32.76 23.06
C SER A 228 -2.09 31.50 22.27
N TRP A 229 -2.21 31.62 20.95
CA TRP A 229 -2.00 30.54 20.00
C TRP A 229 -0.86 30.90 19.07
N LYS A 230 -0.04 29.92 18.70
CA LYS A 230 0.91 30.02 17.59
C LYS A 230 0.75 28.81 16.73
N CYS A 231 0.62 29.00 15.42
CA CYS A 231 0.43 27.87 14.54
C CYS A 231 0.78 28.19 13.10
N GLN A 232 1.16 27.12 12.43
CA GLN A 232 1.44 27.08 11.01
C GLN A 232 0.98 25.73 10.49
N GLY A 233 0.31 25.69 9.34
CA GLY A 233 -0.13 24.43 8.75
C GLY A 233 0.08 24.36 7.25
N ASP A 234 0.08 23.15 6.73
CA ASP A 234 0.00 22.87 5.31
C ASP A 234 -1.47 22.57 4.96
N PRO A 235 -2.12 23.36 4.08
CA PRO A 235 -3.49 23.11 3.67
C PRO A 235 -3.69 21.75 3.01
N ALA A 236 -2.67 21.23 2.31
CA ALA A 236 -2.78 19.96 1.59
C ALA A 236 -3.01 18.76 2.52
N THR A 237 -2.67 18.92 3.81
CA THR A 237 -2.77 17.86 4.81
C THR A 237 -3.82 18.13 5.89
N GLU A 238 -4.49 19.29 5.82
CA GLU A 238 -5.44 19.78 6.83
C GLU A 238 -4.84 19.81 8.25
N ALA A 239 -3.55 20.16 8.34
CA ALA A 239 -2.76 20.02 9.56
C ALA A 239 -3.37 20.69 10.79
N LEU A 240 -3.83 21.95 10.65
CA LEU A 240 -4.40 22.72 11.75
C LEU A 240 -5.71 22.12 12.25
N GLU A 241 -6.57 21.64 11.36
CA GLU A 241 -7.86 21.05 11.74
C GLU A 241 -7.66 19.72 12.49
N LYS A 242 -6.77 18.86 11.99
CA LYS A 242 -6.43 17.60 12.67
C LYS A 242 -5.82 17.83 14.05
N MET A 243 -4.91 18.79 14.18
CA MET A 243 -4.32 19.13 15.47
C MET A 243 -5.34 19.81 16.42
N ALA A 244 -6.30 20.58 15.91
CA ALA A 244 -7.38 21.13 16.74
C ALA A 244 -8.29 20.02 17.30
N GLN A 245 -8.61 19.00 16.49
CA GLN A 245 -9.36 17.83 16.96
C GLN A 245 -8.62 17.07 18.07
N VAL A 246 -7.28 17.00 18.02
CA VAL A 246 -6.49 16.44 19.12
C VAL A 246 -6.77 17.18 20.43
N PHE A 247 -6.87 18.51 20.40
CA PHE A 247 -7.20 19.26 21.61
C PHE A 247 -8.63 19.03 22.10
N ASP A 248 -9.60 18.83 21.22
CA ASP A 248 -10.96 18.48 21.63
C ASP A 248 -10.98 17.15 22.41
N GLU A 249 -10.28 16.15 21.91
CA GLU A 249 -10.15 14.84 22.56
C GLU A 249 -9.42 14.95 23.89
N LEU A 250 -8.26 15.62 23.89
CA LEU A 250 -7.44 15.85 25.09
C LEU A 250 -8.23 16.58 26.17
N ALA A 251 -9.03 17.58 25.81
CA ALA A 251 -9.78 18.37 26.79
C ALA A 251 -10.84 17.58 27.58
N THR A 252 -11.24 16.41 27.08
CA THR A 252 -12.15 15.48 27.77
C THR A 252 -11.41 14.36 28.50
N ASN A 253 -10.09 14.23 28.27
CA ASN A 253 -9.26 13.21 28.87
C ASN A 253 -8.83 13.62 30.29
N LYS A 254 -9.05 12.72 31.26
CA LYS A 254 -8.71 12.91 32.67
C LYS A 254 -7.20 13.05 32.92
N ASP A 255 -6.37 12.52 32.02
CA ASP A 255 -4.92 12.62 32.08
C ASP A 255 -4.40 13.98 31.61
N PHE A 256 -5.24 14.77 30.94
CA PHE A 256 -4.92 16.11 30.45
C PHE A 256 -5.63 17.22 31.25
N SER A 257 -6.82 16.94 31.79
CA SER A 257 -7.51 17.88 32.67
C SER A 257 -8.16 17.19 33.86
N SER A 258 -8.06 17.82 35.03
CA SER A 258 -8.75 17.39 36.24
C SER A 258 -9.69 18.48 36.77
N GLU A 259 -10.80 18.04 37.37
CA GLU A 259 -11.80 18.90 38.01
C GLU A 259 -11.74 18.69 39.53
N ARG A 260 -11.74 19.80 40.30
CA ARG A 260 -12.04 19.75 41.73
C ARG A 260 -13.21 20.67 42.05
N GLU A 261 -14.02 20.25 43.01
CA GLU A 261 -15.11 21.04 43.56
C GLU A 261 -14.74 21.51 44.98
N VAL A 262 -15.03 22.77 45.27
CA VAL A 262 -14.92 23.36 46.60
C VAL A 262 -16.31 23.78 47.03
N VAL A 263 -16.85 23.11 48.05
CA VAL A 263 -18.16 23.44 48.63
C VAL A 263 -17.95 24.41 49.78
N THR A 264 -18.55 25.60 49.68
CA THR A 264 -18.53 26.62 50.74
C THR A 264 -19.95 26.89 51.19
N GLU A 265 -20.20 26.86 52.50
CA GLU A 265 -21.49 27.29 53.05
C GLU A 265 -21.55 28.81 53.11
N VAL A 266 -22.47 29.40 52.35
CA VAL A 266 -22.67 30.84 52.31
C VAL A 266 -23.92 31.18 53.10
N CYS A 267 -23.79 32.07 54.06
CA CYS A 267 -24.95 32.58 54.78
C CYS A 267 -25.82 33.46 53.86
N ARG A 268 -27.04 33.02 53.55
CA ARG A 268 -28.01 33.81 52.77
C ARG A 268 -28.88 34.68 53.63
N GLN A 269 -29.18 34.21 54.84
CA GLN A 269 -30.02 34.93 55.77
C GLN A 269 -29.32 35.06 57.12
N PRO A 270 -28.52 36.13 57.31
CA PRO A 270 -27.97 36.47 58.63
C PRO A 270 -29.10 36.66 59.64
N ASP A 271 -28.90 36.20 60.87
CA ASP A 271 -29.84 36.43 61.96
C ASP A 271 -29.67 37.85 62.49
N THR A 272 -30.71 38.68 62.31
CA THR A 272 -30.73 40.07 62.75
C THR A 272 -31.57 40.26 64.03
N ARG A 273 -32.00 39.17 64.68
CA ARG A 273 -32.75 39.26 65.94
C ARG A 273 -31.80 39.64 67.08
N PRO A 274 -32.24 40.49 68.03
CA PRO A 274 -31.43 40.85 69.19
C PRO A 274 -30.93 39.62 69.97
N GLY A 275 -29.62 39.54 70.22
CA GLY A 275 -28.97 38.43 70.93
C GLY A 275 -28.54 37.25 70.05
N HIS A 276 -28.77 37.33 68.74
CA HIS A 276 -28.36 36.33 67.75
C HIS A 276 -27.44 36.91 66.66
N GLU A 277 -26.87 38.10 66.88
CA GLU A 277 -26.02 38.79 65.92
C GLU A 277 -24.82 37.91 65.52
N GLY A 278 -24.63 37.71 64.21
CA GLY A 278 -23.56 36.89 63.66
C GLY A 278 -23.93 35.42 63.42
N GLN A 279 -25.10 34.97 63.86
CA GLN A 279 -25.63 33.65 63.48
C GLN A 279 -26.23 33.70 62.07
N CYS A 280 -26.31 32.55 61.39
CA CYS A 280 -27.01 32.42 60.12
C CYS A 280 -28.23 31.54 60.26
N ARG A 281 -29.36 31.98 59.71
CA ARG A 281 -30.63 31.24 59.71
C ARG A 281 -30.76 30.30 58.53
N LEU A 282 -30.09 30.62 57.42
CA LEU A 282 -30.13 29.82 56.20
C LEU A 282 -28.77 29.83 55.53
N TYR A 283 -28.13 28.66 55.51
CA TYR A 283 -26.95 28.40 54.70
C TYR A 283 -27.37 27.87 53.33
N GLU A 284 -26.67 28.32 52.29
CA GLU A 284 -26.73 27.72 50.96
C GLU A 284 -25.35 27.20 50.60
N GLN A 285 -25.29 26.00 50.04
CA GLN A 285 -24.04 25.43 49.54
C GLN A 285 -23.68 26.08 48.20
N LYS A 286 -22.58 26.83 48.19
CA LYS A 286 -21.96 27.31 46.97
C LYS A 286 -20.92 26.29 46.52
N VAL A 287 -21.10 25.73 45.33
CA VAL A 287 -20.13 24.80 44.73
C VAL A 287 -19.27 25.56 43.72
N ASP A 288 -18.00 25.71 44.03
CA ASP A 288 -17.00 26.35 43.18
C ASP A 288 -16.17 25.27 42.45
N LYS A 289 -16.21 25.27 41.11
CA LYS A 289 -15.47 24.30 40.27
C LYS A 289 -14.15 24.89 39.79
N TYR A 290 -13.09 24.12 39.89
CA TYR A 290 -11.75 24.48 39.40
C TYR A 290 -11.24 23.41 38.45
N TYR A 291 -10.76 23.84 37.29
CA TYR A 291 -10.24 22.98 36.23
C TYR A 291 -8.75 23.17 36.10
N LYS A 292 -7.99 22.10 36.29
CA LYS A 292 -6.54 22.09 36.17
C LYS A 292 -6.13 21.48 34.84
N MET A 293 -5.15 22.08 34.18
CA MET A 293 -4.61 21.60 32.89
C MET A 293 -3.17 22.14 32.65
N PRO A 294 -2.43 21.62 31.68
CA PRO A 294 -1.10 22.15 31.32
C PRO A 294 -1.17 23.61 30.88
N GLY A 295 -0.21 24.41 31.34
CA GLY A 295 -0.10 25.83 31.00
C GLY A 295 0.33 26.07 29.55
N SER A 296 1.10 25.17 28.96
CA SER A 296 1.39 25.19 27.53
C SER A 296 1.48 23.79 26.94
N MET A 297 1.18 23.69 25.65
CA MET A 297 1.36 22.48 24.87
C MET A 297 1.67 22.85 23.43
N ASP A 298 2.59 22.09 22.81
CA ASP A 298 2.82 22.10 21.38
C ASP A 298 2.37 20.79 20.74
N LEU A 299 1.88 20.89 19.52
CA LEU A 299 1.60 19.80 18.60
C LEU A 299 2.39 20.04 17.32
N THR A 300 2.97 18.98 16.77
CA THR A 300 3.66 18.95 15.50
C THR A 300 3.13 17.77 14.68
N MET A 301 2.58 18.05 13.51
CA MET A 301 2.18 17.04 12.55
C MET A 301 3.29 16.87 11.50
N ARG A 302 3.69 15.62 11.25
CA ARG A 302 4.77 15.30 10.30
C ARG A 302 4.49 13.98 9.58
N ASN A 303 5.10 13.78 8.42
CA ASN A 303 5.15 12.45 7.82
C ASN A 303 6.18 11.59 8.55
N LYS A 304 5.88 10.30 8.62
CA LYS A 304 6.78 9.26 9.08
C LYS A 304 7.88 9.05 8.03
N ALA A 305 9.12 9.10 8.47
CA ALA A 305 10.25 8.85 7.59
C ALA A 305 10.21 7.42 7.04
N ARG A 306 10.57 7.25 5.77
CA ARG A 306 10.73 5.96 5.09
C ARG A 306 12.17 5.85 4.59
N PRO A 307 13.10 5.35 5.44
CA PRO A 307 14.51 5.23 5.09
C PRO A 307 14.73 4.39 3.82
N GLU A 308 13.87 3.41 3.56
CA GLU A 308 13.90 2.52 2.40
C GLU A 308 13.64 3.24 1.06
N THR A 309 12.90 4.34 1.07
CA THR A 309 12.64 5.18 -0.11
C THR A 309 13.50 6.45 -0.14
N GLY A 310 14.28 6.70 0.93
CA GLY A 310 15.04 7.95 1.11
C GLY A 310 14.17 9.14 1.49
N GLU A 311 12.90 8.92 1.86
CA GLU A 311 11.96 9.99 2.24
C GLU A 311 12.17 10.38 3.71
N ASN A 312 12.53 11.64 3.93
CA ASN A 312 12.73 12.20 5.26
C ASN A 312 11.42 12.67 5.91
N SER A 313 11.42 12.75 7.24
CA SER A 313 10.36 13.40 7.99
C SER A 313 10.38 14.91 7.72
N SER A 314 9.20 15.44 7.39
CA SER A 314 8.87 16.81 7.00
C SER A 314 7.70 17.26 7.87
N VAL A 315 7.80 18.47 8.38
CA VAL A 315 6.74 19.05 9.24
C VAL A 315 5.65 19.62 8.34
N HIS A 316 4.42 19.15 8.54
CA HIS A 316 3.23 19.64 7.86
C HIS A 316 2.49 20.70 8.68
N GLY A 317 2.75 20.79 9.99
CA GLY A 317 2.22 21.89 10.78
C GLY A 317 2.65 21.84 12.23
N THR A 318 2.54 22.99 12.87
CA THR A 318 2.72 23.20 14.29
C THR A 318 1.52 23.94 14.87
N LEU A 319 1.13 23.59 16.09
CA LEU A 319 0.06 24.24 16.82
C LEU A 319 0.41 24.25 18.31
N GLU A 320 0.61 25.43 18.85
CA GLU A 320 1.01 25.68 20.23
C GLU A 320 0.00 26.59 20.92
N TYR A 321 -0.30 26.28 22.19
CA TYR A 321 -0.98 27.22 23.07
C TYR A 321 -0.12 27.55 24.29
N GLN A 322 -0.33 28.76 24.82
CA GLN A 322 0.22 29.19 26.09
C GLN A 322 -0.85 29.94 26.89
N ILE A 323 -1.10 29.49 28.12
CA ILE A 323 -1.99 30.10 29.10
C ILE A 323 -1.15 30.82 30.14
N GLU A 324 -1.46 32.10 30.35
CA GLU A 324 -0.85 32.93 31.38
C GLU A 324 -1.94 33.35 32.37
N CYS A 325 -1.76 33.02 33.64
CA CYS A 325 -2.64 33.39 34.75
C CYS A 325 -1.87 34.19 35.81
N GLU A 326 -2.56 35.03 36.59
CA GLU A 326 -1.97 35.72 37.76
C GLU A 326 -1.34 34.74 38.76
N THR A 327 -1.90 33.54 38.86
CA THR A 327 -1.39 32.44 39.67
C THR A 327 -1.16 31.22 38.80
N SER A 328 0.11 30.84 38.62
CA SER A 328 0.52 29.58 37.99
C SER A 328 1.25 28.71 39.01
N ALA A 329 1.02 27.41 39.00
CA ALA A 329 1.69 26.47 39.90
C ALA A 329 2.77 25.69 39.15
N TRP A 330 3.99 25.70 39.69
CA TRP A 330 5.03 24.77 39.29
C TRP A 330 4.92 23.52 40.16
N ASP A 331 4.18 22.52 39.69
CA ASP A 331 3.84 21.36 40.52
C ASP A 331 4.00 20.00 39.82
N CYS A 332 4.54 19.98 38.59
CA CYS A 332 4.84 18.76 37.84
C CYS A 332 3.66 17.78 37.75
N PHE A 333 2.43 18.27 37.93
CA PHE A 333 1.27 17.42 38.18
C PHE A 333 1.00 16.44 37.03
N PHE A 334 1.15 16.90 35.78
CA PHE A 334 1.02 16.06 34.57
C PHE A 334 2.36 15.46 34.12
N CYS A 335 3.45 15.77 34.82
CA CYS A 335 4.82 15.68 34.32
C CYS A 335 5.81 15.20 35.41
N ASN A 336 5.41 14.22 36.22
CA ASN A 336 6.23 13.70 37.33
C ASN A 336 7.51 12.98 36.88
N SER A 337 7.53 12.42 35.67
CA SER A 337 8.72 11.85 35.05
C SER A 337 8.68 12.11 33.54
N GLY A 338 9.85 12.34 32.93
CA GLY A 338 9.94 12.46 31.47
C GLY A 338 9.51 11.16 30.82
N GLY A 339 8.59 11.22 29.86
CA GLY A 339 8.00 10.03 29.27
C GLY A 339 6.81 10.31 28.36
N ILE A 340 6.24 9.24 27.81
CA ILE A 340 4.99 9.30 27.04
C ILE A 340 3.84 9.38 28.05
N ILE A 341 3.06 10.47 27.99
CA ILE A 341 1.85 10.63 28.81
C ILE A 341 0.65 10.01 28.10
N LEU A 342 0.57 10.16 26.77
CA LEU A 342 -0.53 9.65 25.98
C LEU A 342 -0.03 9.08 24.65
N SER A 343 -0.55 7.90 24.32
CA SER A 343 -0.46 7.32 22.98
C SER A 343 -1.87 6.93 22.57
N ALA A 344 -2.43 7.61 21.56
CA ALA A 344 -3.80 7.41 21.13
C ALA A 344 -3.88 7.29 19.61
N GLN A 345 -4.87 6.53 19.15
CA GLN A 345 -5.20 6.44 17.73
C GLN A 345 -6.70 6.69 17.58
N TRP A 346 -7.05 7.89 17.13
CA TRP A 346 -8.42 8.29 16.88
C TRP A 346 -8.71 8.20 15.38
N PRO A 347 -9.64 7.33 14.94
CA PRO A 347 -9.89 7.09 13.51
C PRO A 347 -10.22 8.36 12.72
N TRP A 348 -10.92 9.32 13.32
CA TRP A 348 -11.32 10.57 12.67
C TRP A 348 -10.18 11.59 12.49
N ILE A 349 -9.14 11.55 13.34
CA ILE A 349 -7.94 12.39 13.19
C ILE A 349 -7.04 11.86 12.06
N GLY A 350 -7.12 10.55 11.77
CA GLY A 350 -6.38 9.92 10.67
C GLY A 350 -4.86 9.86 10.87
N ALA A 351 -4.38 10.09 12.10
CA ALA A 351 -2.98 10.03 12.48
C ALA A 351 -2.84 9.47 13.91
N PRO A 352 -1.83 8.63 14.19
CA PRO A 352 -1.45 8.31 15.56
C PRO A 352 -0.96 9.57 16.28
N VAL A 353 -1.32 9.69 17.56
CA VAL A 353 -1.01 10.84 18.41
C VAL A 353 -0.14 10.38 19.57
N LEU A 354 1.01 11.04 19.74
CA LEU A 354 1.96 10.76 20.81
C LEU A 354 2.27 12.03 21.60
N ILE A 355 1.83 12.08 22.86
CA ILE A 355 2.08 13.22 23.76
C ILE A 355 3.14 12.84 24.77
N LYS A 356 4.16 13.69 24.90
CA LYS A 356 5.28 13.53 25.82
C LYS A 356 5.32 14.63 26.87
N CYS A 357 5.86 14.30 28.02
CA CYS A 357 6.26 15.28 29.01
C CYS A 357 7.72 15.72 28.77
N LEU A 358 7.96 17.03 28.74
CA LEU A 358 9.30 17.57 28.93
C LEU A 358 9.64 17.50 30.43
N LYS A 359 10.57 16.61 30.76
CA LYS A 359 11.02 16.27 32.12
C LYS A 359 11.01 17.48 33.10
N CYS A 360 10.38 17.29 34.25
CA CYS A 360 10.71 18.02 35.48
C CYS A 360 12.12 17.64 35.97
#